data_AF-A0A973HZY3-F1
#
_entry.id   AF-A0A973HZY3-F1
#
_cell.length_a   1.000
_cell.length_b   1.000
_cell.length_c   1.000
_cell.angle_alpha   90.00
_cell.angle_beta   90.00
_cell.angle_gamma   90.00
#
_symmetry.space_group_name_H-M   'P 1'
#
loop_
_entity.id
_entity.type
_entity.pdbx_description
1 polymer ?
#
loop_
_entity_poly.entity_id
_entity_poly.type
_entity_poly.pdbx_seq_one_letter_code
_entity_poly.pdbx_strand_id
1 'polypeptide(L)'
;MGLIPLTTEVPQTAVEWCDKNFYLPEGSSQIPGQWKTQPVQFALLNMMGNDAIKEFTLQKPTRFGYTKMLAGAVWYLGCHKKRSTVIYQPNDSLAKRFTVDEFNPLLNIVPAIQAVFPDWGINNENNTVSKKVCTGFSIDILGAETPNNFRAMTKQVVVGDEMSAWKVNNGEGDNVKVLRKRTQGATFGKALFGSTVTFSGDIIERLLEEADCVFNFHLPCPHCGEKQPLEWGSKDTEHGMKWNAKAESIEDAAASVYYSCKNKDCRSSKSKGKIYYKNLIKMEESGIWVCEKTGIWTHNGIQFFNQSGSKITAPKRVGIKVSALYSLNLTEGWVEIVREWLDIKGDADKLQAFWNLTLGLHWQPANTKRLDHQVLLDKREKYKAQIPDDVVYLTCGGDTQDNRMEGWVWGVTADNRKYMIDRLYSMGDPREKEVQDSVVNFCNREYTNSKGRTLKISRICWDMAGHRSEVVYALSKRIGLLRFIPVRGANAYQRPIQDFPNKVNKSSGTFFTQVGTDTAKDQFYSDIEIPLGESRAIHLPLDDRVCDENVCKQLVSEIRVPKKTARGVIFVYDNEQRRNEALDCFVYALAALRISIEKFGLDLASLQVEIQEQNKTSFAELGKKLGAK
;
A
#
# COMPACT_ATOMS: atom_id res chain seq x y z
N MET A 1 -35.55 -29.97 45.20
CA MET A 1 -34.85 -28.84 44.55
C MET A 1 -33.37 -28.98 44.89
N GLY A 2 -32.59 -29.56 43.98
CA GLY A 2 -31.18 -29.88 44.20
C GLY A 2 -30.27 -28.66 44.08
N LEU A 3 -29.06 -28.78 44.61
CA LEU A 3 -27.98 -27.79 44.70
C LEU A 3 -27.47 -27.20 43.35
N ILE A 4 -28.22 -27.36 42.26
CA ILE A 4 -27.92 -26.85 40.91
C ILE A 4 -27.65 -25.32 40.87
N PRO A 5 -28.33 -24.46 41.66
CA PRO A 5 -28.04 -23.03 41.67
C PRO A 5 -26.67 -22.66 42.28
N LEU A 6 -26.00 -23.60 42.95
CA LEU A 6 -24.71 -23.39 43.63
C LEU A 6 -23.52 -23.98 42.86
N THR A 7 -23.75 -24.65 41.72
CA THR A 7 -22.65 -25.14 40.89
C THR A 7 -22.04 -24.00 40.11
N THR A 8 -20.83 -23.58 40.48
CA THR A 8 -19.97 -22.72 39.65
C THR A 8 -19.54 -23.51 38.42
N GLU A 9 -19.78 -22.99 37.22
CA GLU A 9 -19.22 -23.58 35.99
C GLU A 9 -17.70 -23.70 36.12
N VAL A 10 -17.16 -24.85 35.73
CA VAL A 10 -15.71 -25.07 35.71
C VAL A 10 -15.09 -24.02 34.77
N PRO A 11 -14.07 -23.25 35.21
CA PRO A 11 -13.42 -22.26 34.37
C PRO A 11 -12.87 -22.91 33.09
N GLN A 12 -13.32 -22.44 31.94
CA GLN A 12 -12.83 -22.88 30.62
C GLN A 12 -12.08 -21.73 29.95
N THR A 13 -11.08 -22.07 29.14
CA THR A 13 -10.48 -21.14 28.18
C THR A 13 -11.45 -20.84 27.03
N ALA A 14 -11.19 -19.77 26.27
CA ALA A 14 -12.04 -19.41 25.13
C ALA A 14 -12.06 -20.51 24.06
N VAL A 15 -10.91 -21.14 23.81
CA VAL A 15 -10.80 -22.26 22.87
C VAL A 15 -11.60 -23.47 23.35
N GLU A 16 -11.41 -23.92 24.60
CA GLU A 16 -12.15 -25.07 25.14
C GLU A 16 -13.66 -24.85 25.11
N TRP A 17 -14.12 -23.63 25.37
CA TRP A 17 -15.53 -23.31 25.30
C TRP A 17 -16.04 -23.27 23.86
N CYS A 18 -15.30 -22.66 22.92
CA CYS A 18 -15.72 -22.57 21.52
C CYS A 18 -15.71 -23.95 20.84
N ASP A 19 -14.66 -24.74 21.00
CA ASP A 19 -14.57 -26.08 20.41
C ASP A 19 -15.67 -27.02 20.94
N LYS A 20 -16.15 -26.80 22.17
CA LYS A 20 -17.24 -27.59 22.77
C LYS A 20 -18.63 -27.11 22.36
N ASN A 21 -18.85 -25.80 22.25
CA ASN A 21 -20.20 -25.22 22.19
C ASN A 21 -20.51 -24.45 20.91
N PHE A 22 -19.50 -23.96 20.18
CA PHE A 22 -19.70 -23.05 19.04
C PHE A 22 -19.85 -23.83 17.73
N TYR A 23 -20.74 -23.33 16.86
CA TYR A 23 -21.04 -23.95 15.57
C TYR A 23 -20.99 -22.89 14.46
N LEU A 24 -20.50 -23.30 13.30
CA LEU A 24 -20.48 -22.51 12.08
C LEU A 24 -21.86 -22.62 11.39
N PRO A 25 -22.60 -21.50 11.23
CA PRO A 25 -23.92 -21.54 10.63
C PRO A 25 -23.87 -21.84 9.13
N GLU A 26 -24.90 -22.52 8.65
CA GLU A 26 -25.20 -22.65 7.22
C GLU A 26 -25.55 -21.27 6.64
N GLY A 27 -25.04 -20.95 5.45
CA GLY A 27 -25.26 -19.68 4.76
C GLY A 27 -24.18 -18.61 4.98
N SER A 28 -23.58 -18.51 6.17
CA SER A 28 -22.45 -17.60 6.44
C SER A 28 -21.09 -18.30 6.58
N SER A 29 -21.05 -19.61 6.36
CA SER A 29 -19.83 -20.42 6.36
C SER A 29 -19.82 -21.34 5.14
N GLN A 30 -18.64 -21.53 4.52
CA GLN A 30 -18.50 -22.45 3.38
C GLN A 30 -18.70 -23.91 3.77
N ILE A 31 -18.25 -24.26 4.99
CA ILE A 31 -18.43 -25.59 5.58
C ILE A 31 -19.15 -25.40 6.91
N PRO A 32 -20.46 -25.66 7.00
CA PRO A 32 -21.19 -25.62 8.26
C PRO A 32 -20.78 -26.80 9.15
N GLY A 33 -20.90 -26.63 10.46
CA GLY A 33 -20.58 -27.70 11.41
C GLY A 33 -20.02 -27.21 12.73
N GLN A 34 -19.50 -28.15 13.53
CA GLN A 34 -18.87 -27.81 14.80
C GLN A 34 -17.60 -26.97 14.56
N TRP A 35 -17.45 -25.89 15.32
CA TRP A 35 -16.22 -25.11 15.30
C TRP A 35 -15.05 -25.96 15.80
N LYS A 36 -13.95 -25.93 15.06
CA LYS A 36 -12.68 -26.47 15.52
C LYS A 36 -11.60 -25.41 15.35
N THR A 37 -11.05 -24.96 16.45
CA THR A 37 -10.01 -23.94 16.45
C THR A 37 -8.79 -24.43 15.70
N GLN A 38 -8.36 -23.68 14.68
CA GLN A 38 -7.13 -24.00 13.95
C GLN A 38 -5.89 -23.66 14.79
N PRO A 39 -4.76 -24.37 14.61
CA PRO A 39 -3.56 -24.12 15.40
C PRO A 39 -3.10 -22.65 15.41
N VAL A 40 -3.08 -21.97 14.25
CA VAL A 40 -2.78 -20.52 14.18
C VAL A 40 -3.78 -19.64 14.96
N GLN A 41 -5.04 -20.06 15.10
CA GLN A 41 -6.09 -19.32 15.82
C GLN A 41 -6.07 -19.56 17.33
N PHE A 42 -5.43 -20.65 17.79
CA PHE A 42 -5.52 -21.14 19.17
C PHE A 42 -5.11 -20.09 20.20
N ALA A 43 -3.91 -19.53 20.06
CA ALA A 43 -3.43 -18.53 21.00
C ALA A 43 -4.22 -17.22 20.90
N LEU A 44 -4.65 -16.82 19.69
CA LEU A 44 -5.40 -15.59 19.45
C LEU A 44 -6.75 -15.63 20.18
N LEU A 45 -7.53 -16.69 19.98
CA LEU A 45 -8.84 -16.85 20.62
C LEU A 45 -8.72 -16.86 22.15
N ASN A 46 -7.70 -17.53 22.70
CA ASN A 46 -7.42 -17.50 24.13
C ASN A 46 -7.01 -16.10 24.62
N MET A 47 -6.21 -15.34 23.87
CA MET A 47 -5.87 -13.95 24.22
C MET A 47 -7.11 -13.04 24.23
N MET A 48 -8.05 -13.25 23.31
CA MET A 48 -9.32 -12.54 23.28
C MET A 48 -10.17 -12.83 24.54
N GLY A 49 -10.10 -14.04 25.08
CA GLY A 49 -10.77 -14.42 26.33
C GLY A 49 -9.99 -14.18 27.62
N ASN A 50 -8.70 -13.84 27.54
CA ASN A 50 -7.82 -13.73 28.70
C ASN A 50 -8.05 -12.41 29.45
N ASP A 51 -8.48 -12.52 30.72
CA ASP A 51 -8.79 -11.40 31.63
C ASP A 51 -7.55 -10.55 32.00
N ALA A 52 -6.33 -11.09 31.87
CA ALA A 52 -5.09 -10.35 32.16
C ALA A 52 -4.70 -9.40 31.02
N ILE A 53 -5.12 -9.71 29.79
CA ILE A 53 -4.94 -8.87 28.63
C ILE A 53 -6.09 -7.86 28.63
N LYS A 54 -5.81 -6.57 28.51
CA LYS A 54 -6.83 -5.51 28.41
C LYS A 54 -7.15 -5.12 26.98
N GLU A 55 -6.18 -5.22 26.08
CA GLU A 55 -6.34 -4.85 24.67
C GLU A 55 -5.68 -5.90 23.78
N PHE A 56 -6.42 -6.35 22.77
CA PHE A 56 -5.96 -7.24 21.72
C PHE A 56 -6.16 -6.54 20.38
N THR A 57 -5.10 -6.38 19.61
CA THR A 57 -5.11 -5.76 18.29
C THR A 57 -4.61 -6.74 17.24
N LEU A 58 -5.39 -7.01 16.21
CA LEU A 58 -5.04 -7.92 15.12
C LEU A 58 -4.92 -7.18 13.78
N GLN A 59 -3.73 -7.26 13.20
CA GLN A 59 -3.47 -6.98 11.79
C GLN A 59 -3.60 -8.29 11.00
N LYS A 60 -4.58 -8.37 10.11
CA LYS A 60 -4.95 -9.60 9.39
C LYS A 60 -5.05 -9.41 7.87
N PRO A 61 -4.93 -10.50 7.09
CA PRO A 61 -5.39 -10.52 5.70
C PRO A 61 -6.92 -10.68 5.65
N THR A 62 -7.48 -10.67 4.45
CA THR A 62 -8.85 -11.11 4.21
C THR A 62 -8.98 -12.62 4.40
N ARG A 63 -10.21 -13.09 4.70
CA ARG A 63 -10.55 -14.53 4.79
C ARG A 63 -9.74 -15.37 5.80
N PHE A 64 -9.12 -14.76 6.80
CA PHE A 64 -8.43 -15.46 7.90
C PHE A 64 -9.37 -16.16 8.90
N GLY A 65 -10.68 -15.96 8.79
CA GLY A 65 -11.67 -16.48 9.75
C GLY A 65 -11.84 -15.64 11.02
N TYR A 66 -11.31 -14.41 11.04
CA TYR A 66 -11.40 -13.50 12.20
C TYR A 66 -12.84 -13.24 12.66
N THR A 67 -13.77 -13.02 11.72
CA THR A 67 -15.19 -12.76 12.01
C THR A 67 -15.82 -13.85 12.88
N LYS A 68 -15.55 -15.14 12.55
CA LYS A 68 -16.06 -16.29 13.31
C LYS A 68 -15.38 -16.41 14.67
N MET A 69 -14.06 -16.22 14.72
CA MET A 69 -13.30 -16.20 15.96
C MET A 69 -13.80 -15.10 16.90
N LEU A 70 -14.13 -13.92 16.36
CA LEU A 70 -14.67 -12.79 17.10
C LEU A 70 -16.06 -13.09 17.65
N ALA A 71 -16.96 -13.64 16.84
CA ALA A 71 -18.29 -14.07 17.29
C ALA A 71 -18.20 -15.10 18.42
N GLY A 72 -17.34 -16.13 18.27
CA GLY A 72 -17.07 -17.13 19.30
C GLY A 72 -16.53 -16.52 20.59
N ALA A 73 -15.54 -15.61 20.50
CA ALA A 73 -14.99 -14.91 21.65
C ALA A 73 -16.01 -14.04 22.39
N VAL A 74 -16.87 -13.30 21.67
CA VAL A 74 -17.93 -12.49 22.28
C VAL A 74 -18.94 -13.37 23.02
N TRP A 75 -19.38 -14.47 22.41
CA TRP A 75 -20.30 -15.38 23.07
C TRP A 75 -19.67 -16.11 24.26
N TYR A 76 -18.38 -16.47 24.20
CA TYR A 76 -17.64 -16.98 25.36
C TYR A 76 -17.63 -15.95 26.51
N LEU A 77 -17.27 -14.70 26.22
CA LEU A 77 -17.23 -13.62 27.20
C LEU A 77 -18.63 -13.33 27.80
N GLY A 78 -19.68 -13.45 27.01
CA GLY A 78 -21.06 -13.33 27.46
C GLY A 78 -21.53 -14.54 28.29
N CYS A 79 -21.59 -15.72 27.68
CA CYS A 79 -22.16 -16.93 28.26
C CYS A 79 -21.40 -17.39 29.50
N HIS A 80 -20.07 -17.48 29.43
CA HIS A 80 -19.23 -18.04 30.50
C HIS A 80 -18.75 -16.97 31.50
N LYS A 81 -18.39 -15.77 31.02
CA LYS A 81 -17.81 -14.70 31.87
C LYS A 81 -18.81 -13.59 32.27
N LYS A 82 -20.06 -13.66 31.78
CA LYS A 82 -21.13 -12.67 32.01
C LYS A 82 -20.69 -11.23 31.69
N ARG A 83 -20.01 -11.03 30.56
CA ARG A 83 -19.51 -9.73 30.13
C ARG A 83 -20.44 -9.06 29.13
N SER A 84 -20.90 -7.86 29.46
CA SER A 84 -21.63 -7.04 28.50
C SER A 84 -20.68 -6.44 27.47
N THR A 85 -21.03 -6.61 26.19
CA THR A 85 -20.19 -6.27 25.03
C THR A 85 -20.87 -5.23 24.15
N VAL A 86 -20.08 -4.37 23.52
CA VAL A 86 -20.51 -3.56 22.36
C VAL A 86 -19.57 -3.81 21.18
N ILE A 87 -20.15 -4.04 20.01
CA ILE A 87 -19.46 -4.28 18.74
C ILE A 87 -19.70 -3.12 17.80
N TYR A 88 -18.63 -2.56 17.28
CA TYR A 88 -18.67 -1.51 16.27
C TYR A 88 -18.22 -2.07 14.92
N GLN A 89 -19.10 -1.90 13.92
CA GLN A 89 -18.82 -2.10 12.49
C GLN A 89 -18.67 -0.72 11.82
N PRO A 90 -18.11 -0.60 10.59
CA PRO A 90 -17.83 0.70 10.00
C PRO A 90 -19.03 1.65 9.88
N ASN A 91 -20.24 1.11 9.65
CA ASN A 91 -21.50 1.86 9.61
C ASN A 91 -22.69 0.99 10.05
N ASP A 92 -23.86 1.61 10.27
CA ASP A 92 -25.05 0.93 10.79
C ASP A 92 -25.60 -0.15 9.83
N SER A 93 -25.44 0.05 8.51
CA SER A 93 -25.84 -0.95 7.52
C SER A 93 -24.99 -2.22 7.61
N LEU A 94 -23.67 -2.07 7.77
CA LEU A 94 -22.75 -3.18 7.99
C LEU A 94 -22.95 -3.83 9.36
N ALA A 95 -23.26 -3.05 10.40
CA ALA A 95 -23.66 -3.57 11.71
C ALA A 95 -24.89 -4.47 11.62
N LYS A 96 -25.94 -4.00 10.93
CA LYS A 96 -27.16 -4.79 10.68
C LYS A 96 -26.86 -6.07 9.92
N ARG A 97 -26.05 -5.99 8.86
CA ARG A 97 -25.65 -7.16 8.08
C ARG A 97 -24.88 -8.17 8.92
N PHE A 98 -23.91 -7.70 9.70
CA PHE A 98 -23.15 -8.54 10.63
C PHE A 98 -24.08 -9.27 11.62
N THR A 99 -25.07 -8.59 12.20
CA THR A 99 -26.02 -9.25 13.09
C THR A 99 -26.81 -10.36 12.38
N VAL A 100 -27.31 -10.07 11.17
CA VAL A 100 -28.15 -11.01 10.40
C VAL A 100 -27.35 -12.21 9.92
N ASP A 101 -26.13 -11.99 9.44
CA ASP A 101 -25.31 -13.02 8.79
C ASP A 101 -24.51 -13.84 9.82
N GLU A 102 -24.06 -13.22 10.93
CA GLU A 102 -23.11 -13.83 11.87
C GLU A 102 -23.71 -14.16 13.24
N PHE A 103 -24.59 -13.32 13.79
CA PHE A 103 -25.10 -13.50 15.16
C PHE A 103 -26.45 -14.22 15.24
N ASN A 104 -27.42 -13.82 14.43
CA ASN A 104 -28.76 -14.40 14.44
C ASN A 104 -28.76 -15.91 14.12
N PRO A 105 -27.96 -16.43 13.16
CA PRO A 105 -27.96 -17.85 12.86
C PRO A 105 -27.47 -18.71 14.04
N LEU A 106 -26.54 -18.18 14.84
CA LEU A 106 -26.01 -18.86 16.03
C LEU A 106 -27.07 -19.12 17.10
N LEU A 107 -28.09 -18.25 17.19
CA LEU A 107 -29.16 -18.35 18.19
C LEU A 107 -29.94 -19.67 18.07
N ASN A 108 -30.08 -20.21 16.87
CA ASN A 108 -30.82 -21.44 16.61
C ASN A 108 -30.00 -22.72 16.83
N ILE A 109 -28.67 -22.63 16.69
CA ILE A 109 -27.79 -23.82 16.60
C ILE A 109 -26.87 -24.00 17.81
N VAL A 110 -26.72 -23.00 18.68
CA VAL A 110 -25.83 -23.07 19.86
C VAL A 110 -26.66 -23.15 21.16
N PRO A 111 -26.78 -24.34 21.78
CA PRO A 111 -27.57 -24.50 23.01
C PRO A 111 -27.09 -23.64 24.19
N ALA A 112 -25.78 -23.41 24.28
CA ALA A 112 -25.19 -22.57 25.32
C ALA A 112 -25.66 -21.09 25.23
N ILE A 113 -25.99 -20.60 24.04
CA ILE A 113 -26.56 -19.26 23.83
C ILE A 113 -28.03 -19.28 24.26
N GLN A 114 -28.80 -20.28 23.83
CA GLN A 114 -30.23 -20.41 24.16
C GLN A 114 -30.46 -20.47 25.68
N ALA A 115 -29.60 -21.18 26.40
CA ALA A 115 -29.66 -21.31 27.85
C ALA A 115 -29.53 -19.96 28.60
N VAL A 116 -28.85 -18.98 28.00
CA VAL A 116 -28.62 -17.66 28.62
C VAL A 116 -29.42 -16.54 27.95
N PHE A 117 -30.15 -16.80 26.88
CA PHE A 117 -30.89 -15.78 26.14
C PHE A 117 -32.35 -16.21 25.93
N PRO A 118 -33.25 -16.02 26.90
CA PRO A 118 -34.63 -16.53 26.84
C PRO A 118 -35.41 -16.11 25.57
N ASP A 119 -35.15 -14.89 25.08
CA ASP A 119 -35.87 -14.29 23.95
C ASP A 119 -35.19 -14.60 22.59
N TRP A 120 -34.29 -15.58 22.53
CA TRP A 120 -33.51 -15.89 21.32
C TRP A 120 -34.38 -16.15 20.07
N GLY A 121 -35.56 -16.74 20.24
CA GLY A 121 -36.48 -17.12 19.17
C GLY A 121 -37.62 -16.13 18.88
N ILE A 122 -37.68 -15.00 19.60
CA ILE A 122 -38.78 -14.03 19.50
C ILE A 122 -38.20 -12.66 19.20
N ASN A 123 -38.82 -11.92 18.28
CA ASN A 123 -38.44 -10.53 18.01
C ASN A 123 -39.17 -9.59 18.99
N ASN A 124 -38.42 -8.93 19.87
CA ASN A 124 -38.93 -8.01 20.88
C ASN A 124 -37.84 -6.99 21.28
N GLU A 125 -38.10 -6.17 22.29
CA GLU A 125 -37.15 -5.17 22.80
C GLU A 125 -35.81 -5.74 23.31
N ASN A 126 -35.78 -7.01 23.69
CA ASN A 126 -34.58 -7.73 24.14
C ASN A 126 -33.83 -8.42 23.00
N ASN A 127 -34.46 -8.61 21.84
CA ASN A 127 -33.89 -9.26 20.67
C ASN A 127 -34.13 -8.44 19.40
N THR A 128 -33.29 -7.43 19.19
CA THR A 128 -33.32 -6.57 18.00
C THR A 128 -32.07 -6.77 17.15
N VAL A 129 -32.01 -6.10 16.00
CA VAL A 129 -30.82 -6.11 15.13
C VAL A 129 -29.61 -5.45 15.79
N SER A 130 -29.81 -4.44 16.62
CA SER A 130 -28.74 -3.69 17.27
C SER A 130 -28.46 -4.14 18.70
N LYS A 131 -29.32 -4.98 19.29
CA LYS A 131 -29.20 -5.34 20.71
C LYS A 131 -29.76 -6.72 21.04
N LYS A 132 -28.98 -7.49 21.79
CA LYS A 132 -29.36 -8.77 22.42
C LYS A 132 -29.22 -8.64 23.93
N VAL A 133 -30.31 -8.81 24.67
CA VAL A 133 -30.35 -8.76 26.13
C VAL A 133 -30.46 -10.19 26.66
N CYS A 134 -29.43 -10.64 27.37
CA CYS A 134 -29.30 -11.99 27.89
C CYS A 134 -29.33 -11.98 29.42
N THR A 135 -29.44 -13.16 30.03
CA THR A 135 -29.38 -13.33 31.49
C THR A 135 -27.99 -12.96 32.00
N GLY A 136 -27.87 -11.77 32.58
CA GLY A 136 -26.66 -11.25 33.23
C GLY A 136 -25.71 -10.46 32.31
N PHE A 137 -25.99 -10.33 31.01
CA PHE A 137 -25.19 -9.54 30.09
C PHE A 137 -25.99 -9.06 28.87
N SER A 138 -25.44 -8.13 28.10
CA SER A 138 -26.02 -7.67 26.84
C SER A 138 -24.96 -7.46 25.76
N ILE A 139 -25.34 -7.69 24.51
CA ILE A 139 -24.52 -7.45 23.32
C ILE A 139 -25.20 -6.37 22.49
N ASP A 140 -24.52 -5.24 22.29
CA ASP A 140 -24.95 -4.18 21.38
C ASP A 140 -24.09 -4.22 20.12
N ILE A 141 -24.68 -4.02 18.95
CA ILE A 141 -24.01 -4.06 17.64
C ILE A 141 -24.40 -2.79 16.87
N LEU A 142 -23.43 -1.90 16.64
CA LEU A 142 -23.66 -0.53 16.20
C LEU A 142 -22.68 -0.09 15.10
N GLY A 143 -23.05 0.93 14.33
CA GLY A 143 -22.15 1.57 13.37
C GLY A 143 -21.24 2.61 14.02
N ALA A 144 -19.96 2.63 13.63
CA ALA A 144 -18.97 3.61 14.05
C ALA A 144 -19.07 4.97 13.32
N GLU A 145 -19.84 5.05 12.23
CA GLU A 145 -20.07 6.31 11.51
C GLU A 145 -20.96 7.29 12.30
N THR A 146 -21.85 6.77 13.16
CA THR A 146 -22.84 7.56 13.90
C THR A 146 -22.28 7.96 15.28
N PRO A 147 -21.94 9.24 15.54
CA PRO A 147 -21.25 9.64 16.77
C PRO A 147 -22.06 9.33 18.05
N ASN A 148 -23.39 9.43 17.98
CA ASN A 148 -24.27 9.10 19.11
C ASN A 148 -24.18 7.62 19.52
N ASN A 149 -23.81 6.71 18.62
CA ASN A 149 -23.61 5.30 18.96
C ASN A 149 -22.45 5.08 19.92
N PHE A 150 -21.56 6.06 20.08
CA PHE A 150 -20.50 5.99 21.08
C PHE A 150 -20.94 6.48 22.44
N ARG A 151 -22.14 7.07 22.62
CA ARG A 151 -22.57 7.70 23.89
C ARG A 151 -23.37 6.75 24.78
N ALA A 152 -23.51 7.13 26.06
CA ALA A 152 -24.46 6.56 27.03
C ALA A 152 -24.45 5.02 27.24
N MET A 153 -23.30 4.35 27.12
CA MET A 153 -23.18 2.92 27.44
C MET A 153 -21.94 2.62 28.30
N THR A 154 -22.13 1.83 29.36
CA THR A 154 -21.04 1.26 30.17
C THR A 154 -20.95 -0.23 29.84
N LYS A 155 -19.79 -0.68 29.33
CA LYS A 155 -19.58 -2.06 28.86
C LYS A 155 -18.26 -2.59 29.39
N GLN A 156 -18.17 -3.91 29.58
CA GLN A 156 -16.93 -4.55 30.02
C GLN A 156 -16.04 -4.92 28.83
N VAL A 157 -16.66 -5.16 27.67
CA VAL A 157 -15.96 -5.51 26.43
C VAL A 157 -16.34 -4.53 25.33
N VAL A 158 -15.35 -4.03 24.60
CA VAL A 158 -15.52 -3.20 23.41
C VAL A 158 -14.83 -3.87 22.23
N VAL A 159 -15.52 -3.93 21.10
CA VAL A 159 -15.02 -4.53 19.87
C VAL A 159 -15.05 -3.51 18.75
N GLY A 160 -13.92 -3.35 18.05
CA GLY A 160 -13.83 -2.60 16.80
C GLY A 160 -13.42 -3.53 15.67
N ASP A 161 -14.34 -3.79 14.74
CA ASP A 161 -14.09 -4.61 13.56
C ASP A 161 -14.00 -3.75 12.29
N GLU A 162 -13.16 -4.18 11.35
CA GLU A 162 -12.81 -3.46 10.12
C GLU A 162 -12.47 -1.98 10.36
N MET A 163 -11.68 -1.71 11.42
CA MET A 163 -11.38 -0.36 11.91
C MET A 163 -10.73 0.56 10.87
N SER A 164 -9.98 0.01 9.93
CA SER A 164 -9.32 0.77 8.85
C SER A 164 -10.33 1.38 7.88
N ALA A 165 -11.53 0.82 7.78
CA ALA A 165 -12.62 1.33 6.94
C ALA A 165 -13.49 2.39 7.66
N TRP A 166 -13.21 2.70 8.93
CA TRP A 166 -14.02 3.66 9.69
C TRP A 166 -13.76 5.08 9.21
N LYS A 167 -14.84 5.86 9.06
CA LYS A 167 -14.74 7.29 8.76
C LYS A 167 -14.20 8.06 9.96
N VAL A 168 -13.47 9.14 9.68
CA VAL A 168 -13.02 10.06 10.73
C VAL A 168 -14.24 10.76 11.32
N ASN A 169 -14.38 10.66 12.64
CA ASN A 169 -15.47 11.28 13.35
C ASN A 169 -15.18 12.79 13.49
N ASN A 170 -15.99 13.64 12.84
CA ASN A 170 -15.76 15.09 12.77
C ASN A 170 -16.05 15.84 14.09
N GLY A 171 -16.44 15.15 15.18
CA GLY A 171 -16.94 15.81 16.40
C GLY A 171 -16.27 15.47 17.75
N GLU A 172 -15.74 14.25 17.97
CA GLU A 172 -15.42 13.78 19.34
C GLU A 172 -13.95 13.34 19.59
N GLY A 173 -13.05 13.51 18.62
CA GLY A 173 -11.63 13.11 18.74
C GLY A 173 -11.35 11.66 18.30
N ASP A 174 -10.21 11.09 18.72
CA ASP A 174 -9.79 9.74 18.30
C ASP A 174 -10.78 8.66 18.78
N ASN A 175 -11.44 7.97 17.84
CA ASN A 175 -12.41 6.90 18.11
C ASN A 175 -11.87 5.85 19.09
N VAL A 176 -10.57 5.51 19.03
CA VAL A 176 -9.94 4.55 19.95
C VAL A 176 -10.04 5.04 21.39
N LYS A 177 -9.79 6.34 21.62
CA LYS A 177 -9.85 6.93 22.97
C LYS A 177 -11.26 6.85 23.54
N VAL A 178 -12.28 7.04 22.68
CA VAL A 178 -13.68 6.91 23.08
C VAL A 178 -14.01 5.46 23.43
N LEU A 179 -13.57 4.49 22.64
CA LEU A 179 -13.74 3.06 22.92
C LEU A 179 -13.06 2.64 24.23
N ARG A 180 -11.81 3.05 24.47
CA ARG A 180 -11.07 2.75 25.70
C ARG A 180 -11.75 3.33 26.95
N LYS A 181 -12.41 4.49 26.84
CA LYS A 181 -13.19 5.06 27.95
C LYS A 181 -14.40 4.21 28.33
N ARG A 182 -14.93 3.37 27.43
CA ARG A 182 -16.13 2.53 27.70
C ARG A 182 -15.86 1.41 28.67
N THR A 183 -14.63 0.88 28.66
CA THR A 183 -14.18 -0.17 29.57
C THR A 183 -13.51 0.40 30.81
N GLN A 184 -13.40 1.72 30.93
CA GLN A 184 -12.82 2.39 32.09
C GLN A 184 -13.68 2.13 33.34
N GLY A 185 -13.04 1.68 34.42
CA GLY A 185 -13.73 1.30 35.67
C GLY A 185 -14.22 -0.15 35.72
N ALA A 186 -14.22 -0.90 34.60
CA ALA A 186 -14.48 -2.33 34.63
C ALA A 186 -13.26 -3.09 35.19
N THR A 187 -13.49 -3.98 36.17
CA THR A 187 -12.45 -4.83 36.77
C THR A 187 -11.67 -5.63 35.73
N PHE A 188 -12.38 -6.15 34.72
CA PHE A 188 -11.85 -6.94 33.62
C PHE A 188 -12.22 -6.31 32.27
N GLY A 189 -11.92 -5.01 32.12
CA GLY A 189 -12.13 -4.28 30.88
C GLY A 189 -11.31 -4.87 29.72
N LYS A 190 -11.97 -5.11 28.58
CA LYS A 190 -11.38 -5.74 27.40
C LYS A 190 -11.69 -4.96 26.13
N ALA A 191 -10.68 -4.70 25.32
CA ALA A 191 -10.79 -4.15 23.98
C ALA A 191 -10.29 -5.18 22.96
N LEU A 192 -11.08 -5.45 21.92
CA LEU A 192 -10.74 -6.33 20.80
C LEU A 192 -10.80 -5.52 19.51
N PHE A 193 -9.67 -5.35 18.83
CA PHE A 193 -9.53 -4.55 17.62
C PHE A 193 -8.97 -5.41 16.49
N GLY A 194 -9.53 -5.26 15.28
CA GLY A 194 -9.02 -5.97 14.12
C GLY A 194 -9.43 -5.32 12.80
N SER A 195 -8.55 -5.39 11.81
CA SER A 195 -8.82 -4.92 10.45
C SER A 195 -7.82 -5.49 9.44
N THR A 196 -8.17 -5.45 8.16
CA THR A 196 -7.14 -5.42 7.11
C THR A 196 -6.50 -4.03 7.09
N VAL A 197 -5.17 -3.98 7.01
CA VAL A 197 -4.44 -2.70 6.90
C VAL A 197 -4.49 -2.19 5.47
N THR A 198 -4.56 -0.86 5.31
CA THR A 198 -4.75 -0.25 3.99
C THR A 198 -3.59 0.61 3.52
N PHE A 199 -2.93 1.31 4.44
CA PHE A 199 -1.81 2.23 4.20
C PHE A 199 -0.93 2.37 5.44
N SER A 200 0.24 3.00 5.31
CA SER A 200 1.11 3.30 6.46
C SER A 200 0.54 4.43 7.34
N GLY A 201 0.48 4.26 8.65
CA GLY A 201 -0.19 5.16 9.58
C GLY A 201 -1.69 4.84 9.78
N ASP A 202 -2.11 3.65 9.35
CA ASP A 202 -3.45 3.11 9.61
C ASP A 202 -3.73 2.99 11.12
N ILE A 203 -4.99 2.97 11.52
CA ILE A 203 -5.40 2.84 12.91
C ILE A 203 -4.86 1.56 13.57
N ILE A 204 -4.80 0.45 12.84
CA ILE A 204 -4.23 -0.80 13.37
C ILE A 204 -2.73 -0.65 13.58
N GLU A 205 -2.00 -0.01 12.66
CA GLU A 205 -0.55 0.20 12.81
C GLU A 205 -0.25 1.03 14.05
N ARG A 206 -0.98 2.15 14.26
CA ARG A 206 -0.86 2.96 15.49
C ARG A 206 -1.13 2.15 16.76
N LEU A 207 -2.16 1.31 16.75
CA LEU A 207 -2.48 0.43 17.89
C LEU A 207 -1.38 -0.60 18.15
N LEU A 208 -0.73 -1.11 17.11
CA LEU A 208 0.41 -2.02 17.24
C LEU A 208 1.66 -1.31 17.75
N GLU A 209 1.91 -0.06 17.36
CA GLU A 209 2.98 0.78 17.92
C GLU A 209 2.79 1.06 19.42
N GLU A 210 1.53 1.22 19.84
CA GLU A 210 1.16 1.42 21.25
C GLU A 210 1.17 0.12 22.09
N ALA A 211 1.22 -1.05 21.46
CA ALA A 211 1.14 -2.33 22.14
C ALA A 211 2.39 -2.61 23.00
N ASP A 212 2.20 -3.29 24.14
CA ASP A 212 3.32 -3.67 25.00
C ASP A 212 4.16 -4.78 24.33
N CYS A 213 3.50 -5.66 23.58
CA CYS A 213 4.12 -6.73 22.78
C CYS A 213 3.35 -6.93 21.47
N VAL A 214 4.07 -6.98 20.34
CA VAL A 214 3.52 -7.42 19.04
C VAL A 214 4.06 -8.81 18.73
N PHE A 215 3.19 -9.81 18.65
CA PHE A 215 3.56 -11.19 18.38
C PHE A 215 3.42 -11.56 16.90
N ASN A 216 4.42 -12.30 16.41
CA ASN A 216 4.39 -13.01 15.14
C ASN A 216 4.33 -14.53 15.41
N PHE A 217 3.77 -15.30 14.48
CA PHE A 217 3.71 -16.75 14.62
C PHE A 217 5.00 -17.39 14.08
N HIS A 218 5.78 -18.01 14.95
CA HIS A 218 7.03 -18.67 14.62
C HIS A 218 6.79 -20.18 14.52
N LEU A 219 7.08 -20.71 13.34
CA LEU A 219 6.93 -22.11 13.03
C LEU A 219 8.30 -22.82 13.06
N PRO A 220 8.42 -24.01 13.66
CA PRO A 220 9.64 -24.80 13.57
C PRO A 220 9.82 -25.33 12.15
N CYS A 221 11.01 -25.15 11.58
CA CYS A 221 11.36 -25.77 10.31
C CYS A 221 11.30 -27.30 10.45
N PRO A 222 10.61 -28.04 9.55
CA PRO A 222 10.50 -29.49 9.63
C PRO A 222 11.82 -30.22 9.39
N HIS A 223 12.88 -29.51 9.01
CA HIS A 223 14.18 -30.08 8.68
C HIS A 223 15.25 -29.82 9.76
N CYS A 224 15.28 -28.62 10.34
CA CYS A 224 16.29 -28.22 11.34
C CYS A 224 15.71 -27.75 12.68
N GLY A 225 14.39 -27.59 12.81
CA GLY A 225 13.74 -27.11 14.04
C GLY A 225 13.82 -25.60 14.28
N GLU A 226 14.51 -24.84 13.42
CA GLU A 226 14.60 -23.37 13.52
C GLU A 226 13.20 -22.73 13.57
N LYS A 227 12.92 -21.92 14.60
CA LYS A 227 11.63 -21.27 14.80
C LYS A 227 11.61 -19.90 14.12
N GLN A 228 10.85 -19.78 13.04
CA GLN A 228 10.86 -18.61 12.16
C GLN A 228 9.45 -18.19 11.73
N PRO A 229 9.20 -16.90 11.51
CA PRO A 229 7.98 -16.46 10.84
C PRO A 229 8.03 -16.79 9.35
N LEU A 230 6.86 -17.03 8.76
CA LEU A 230 6.69 -17.05 7.30
C LEU A 230 6.67 -15.62 6.76
N GLU A 231 7.48 -15.41 5.74
CA GLU A 231 7.73 -14.12 5.09
C GLU A 231 7.62 -14.29 3.58
N TRP A 232 7.12 -13.26 2.91
CA TRP A 232 7.08 -13.24 1.45
C TRP A 232 8.48 -13.25 0.83
N GLY A 233 9.40 -12.46 1.37
CA GLY A 233 10.75 -12.28 0.85
C GLY A 233 10.82 -11.30 -0.34
N SER A 234 12.03 -11.06 -0.82
CA SER A 234 12.34 -10.26 -2.01
C SER A 234 13.32 -11.01 -2.93
N LYS A 235 13.74 -10.38 -4.04
CA LYS A 235 14.81 -10.93 -4.88
C LYS A 235 16.14 -11.01 -4.13
N ASP A 236 16.37 -10.10 -3.19
CA ASP A 236 17.63 -9.94 -2.45
C ASP A 236 17.66 -10.77 -1.16
N THR A 237 16.52 -11.27 -0.68
CA THR A 237 16.48 -12.18 0.48
C THR A 237 16.64 -13.63 0.05
N GLU A 238 17.60 -14.36 0.62
CA GLU A 238 17.78 -15.78 0.30
C GLU A 238 16.69 -16.69 0.92
N HIS A 239 16.03 -16.24 1.99
CA HIS A 239 14.89 -16.89 2.64
C HIS A 239 13.55 -16.23 2.24
N GLY A 240 12.43 -16.87 2.60
CA GLY A 240 11.09 -16.41 2.22
C GLY A 240 10.41 -17.32 1.19
N MET A 241 9.28 -16.88 0.63
CA MET A 241 8.58 -17.60 -0.45
C MET A 241 9.41 -17.55 -1.74
N LYS A 242 9.62 -18.71 -2.36
CA LYS A 242 10.42 -18.89 -3.57
C LYS A 242 9.73 -19.83 -4.53
N TRP A 243 10.01 -19.64 -5.81
CA TRP A 243 9.48 -20.43 -6.93
C TRP A 243 10.47 -20.42 -8.09
N ASN A 244 10.26 -21.28 -9.08
CA ASN A 244 11.06 -21.33 -10.29
C ASN A 244 10.69 -20.16 -11.23
N ALA A 245 11.48 -19.09 -11.20
CA ALA A 245 11.29 -17.93 -12.07
C ALA A 245 11.55 -18.21 -13.56
N LYS A 246 12.16 -19.36 -13.92
CA LYS A 246 12.45 -19.76 -15.30
C LYS A 246 11.42 -20.72 -15.90
N ALA A 247 10.31 -20.98 -15.20
CA ALA A 247 9.26 -21.83 -15.73
C ALA A 247 8.61 -21.20 -16.98
N GLU A 248 8.11 -22.05 -17.88
CA GLU A 248 7.56 -21.63 -19.17
C GLU A 248 6.20 -20.94 -19.04
N SER A 249 5.45 -21.24 -17.97
CA SER A 249 4.14 -20.65 -17.68
C SER A 249 4.05 -20.12 -16.24
N ILE A 250 3.07 -19.23 -16.00
CA ILE A 250 2.74 -18.75 -14.65
C ILE A 250 2.30 -19.92 -13.75
N GLU A 251 1.56 -20.88 -14.30
CA GLU A 251 1.07 -22.03 -13.56
C GLU A 251 2.21 -22.94 -13.08
N ASP A 252 3.17 -23.24 -13.97
CA ASP A 252 4.35 -24.03 -13.61
C ASP A 252 5.25 -23.31 -12.59
N ALA A 253 5.37 -21.99 -12.72
CA ALA A 253 6.07 -21.17 -11.74
C ALA A 253 5.37 -21.26 -10.38
N ALA A 254 4.05 -21.05 -10.33
CA ALA A 254 3.27 -21.09 -9.09
C ALA A 254 3.30 -22.49 -8.44
N ALA A 255 3.15 -23.56 -9.22
CA ALA A 255 3.18 -24.94 -8.73
C ALA A 255 4.52 -25.32 -8.07
N SER A 256 5.61 -24.64 -8.45
CA SER A 256 6.95 -24.87 -7.90
C SER A 256 7.22 -24.17 -6.57
N VAL A 257 6.22 -23.50 -5.97
CA VAL A 257 6.38 -22.72 -4.73
C VAL A 257 6.86 -23.55 -3.55
N TYR A 258 7.76 -22.95 -2.77
CA TYR A 258 8.18 -23.42 -1.45
C TYR A 258 8.62 -22.23 -0.58
N TYR A 259 8.66 -22.44 0.73
CA TYR A 259 9.29 -21.50 1.65
C TYR A 259 10.75 -21.92 1.91
N SER A 260 11.67 -20.99 1.72
CA SER A 260 13.11 -21.16 1.95
C SER A 260 13.47 -20.78 3.38
N CYS A 261 14.04 -21.72 4.14
CA CYS A 261 14.37 -21.55 5.57
C CYS A 261 15.38 -20.40 5.83
N LYS A 262 15.20 -19.68 6.95
CA LYS A 262 16.13 -18.64 7.44
C LYS A 262 17.49 -19.21 7.83
N ASN A 263 17.53 -20.39 8.46
CA ASN A 263 18.77 -21.05 8.84
C ASN A 263 19.60 -21.38 7.58
N LYS A 264 20.77 -20.75 7.48
CA LYS A 264 21.66 -20.82 6.30
C LYS A 264 22.07 -22.25 5.99
N ASP A 265 22.47 -23.02 7.01
CA ASP A 265 22.94 -24.39 6.83
C ASP A 265 21.82 -25.31 6.35
N CYS A 266 20.61 -25.09 6.86
CA CYS A 266 19.43 -25.82 6.39
C CYS A 266 19.08 -25.44 4.94
N ARG A 267 19.12 -24.14 4.60
CA ARG A 267 18.77 -23.62 3.27
C ARG A 267 19.76 -24.06 2.18
N SER A 268 21.06 -24.11 2.48
CA SER A 268 22.09 -24.48 1.50
C SER A 268 22.13 -25.98 1.17
N SER A 269 21.35 -26.81 1.88
CA SER A 269 21.26 -28.24 1.61
C SER A 269 20.44 -28.53 0.34
N LYS A 270 20.90 -29.50 -0.48
CA LYS A 270 20.17 -29.96 -1.68
C LYS A 270 18.86 -30.70 -1.35
N SER A 271 18.78 -31.34 -0.18
CA SER A 271 17.63 -32.15 0.24
C SER A 271 16.83 -31.55 1.39
N LYS A 272 17.36 -30.52 2.07
CA LYS A 272 16.71 -29.81 3.18
C LYS A 272 16.49 -28.34 2.78
N GLY A 273 15.95 -27.51 3.66
CA GLY A 273 15.77 -26.08 3.42
C GLY A 273 14.50 -25.63 2.67
N LYS A 274 13.90 -26.49 1.82
CA LYS A 274 12.62 -26.19 1.14
C LYS A 274 11.43 -26.73 1.90
N ILE A 275 10.60 -25.84 2.44
CA ILE A 275 9.38 -26.19 3.18
C ILE A 275 8.20 -26.07 2.22
N TYR A 276 7.32 -27.06 2.19
CA TYR A 276 6.13 -27.06 1.32
C TYR A 276 4.86 -26.87 2.15
N TYR A 277 3.78 -26.39 1.52
CA TYR A 277 2.51 -26.15 2.19
C TYR A 277 1.97 -27.37 2.96
N LYS A 278 2.17 -28.59 2.45
CA LYS A 278 1.82 -29.84 3.15
C LYS A 278 2.47 -30.02 4.53
N ASN A 279 3.57 -29.32 4.80
CA ASN A 279 4.24 -29.34 6.09
C ASN A 279 3.57 -28.40 7.12
N LEU A 280 2.76 -27.44 6.66
CA LEU A 280 2.25 -26.34 7.48
C LEU A 280 1.46 -26.83 8.69
N ILE A 281 0.52 -27.76 8.51
CA ILE A 281 -0.31 -28.30 9.61
C ILE A 281 0.54 -28.76 10.81
N LYS A 282 1.53 -29.63 10.57
CA LYS A 282 2.42 -30.13 11.63
C LYS A 282 3.30 -29.03 12.23
N MET A 283 3.69 -28.06 11.41
CA MET A 283 4.48 -26.94 11.89
C MET A 283 3.66 -26.05 12.84
N GLU A 284 2.40 -25.76 12.51
CA GLU A 284 1.54 -24.93 13.35
C GLU A 284 1.20 -25.58 14.69
N GLU A 285 1.04 -26.92 14.75
CA GLU A 285 0.84 -27.66 16.01
C GLU A 285 1.97 -27.46 17.02
N SER A 286 3.19 -27.17 16.54
CA SER A 286 4.37 -26.88 17.36
C SER A 286 4.80 -25.40 17.29
N GLY A 287 3.97 -24.55 16.69
CA GLY A 287 4.22 -23.14 16.52
C GLY A 287 4.13 -22.37 17.84
N ILE A 288 4.83 -21.25 17.93
CA ILE A 288 4.76 -20.35 19.08
C ILE A 288 4.60 -18.90 18.63
N TRP A 289 3.92 -18.10 19.42
CA TRP A 289 3.81 -16.65 19.21
C TRP A 289 4.94 -15.95 19.93
N VAL A 290 5.75 -15.18 19.21
CA VAL A 290 6.95 -14.52 19.74
C VAL A 290 6.88 -13.02 19.47
N CYS A 291 7.15 -12.21 20.49
CA CYS A 291 7.37 -10.78 20.36
C CYS A 291 8.86 -10.51 20.16
N GLU A 292 9.26 -10.22 18.93
CA GLU A 292 10.69 -10.05 18.58
C GLU A 292 11.38 -8.92 19.36
N LYS A 293 10.64 -7.84 19.68
CA LYS A 293 11.18 -6.69 20.42
C LYS A 293 11.56 -7.04 21.87
N THR A 294 10.79 -7.91 22.53
CA THR A 294 10.93 -8.19 23.96
C THR A 294 11.43 -9.61 24.25
N GLY A 295 11.40 -10.50 23.26
CA GLY A 295 11.67 -11.93 23.44
C GLY A 295 10.57 -12.69 24.21
N ILE A 296 9.44 -12.03 24.53
CA ILE A 296 8.31 -12.68 25.19
C ILE A 296 7.63 -13.63 24.22
N TRP A 297 7.25 -14.82 24.68
CA TRP A 297 6.57 -15.80 23.85
C TRP A 297 5.45 -16.55 24.57
N THR A 298 4.55 -17.14 23.80
CA THR A 298 3.46 -18.00 24.28
C THR A 298 3.14 -19.08 23.26
N HIS A 299 2.73 -20.25 23.73
CA HIS A 299 2.22 -21.34 22.89
C HIS A 299 0.68 -21.35 22.81
N ASN A 300 -0.01 -20.81 23.81
CA ASN A 300 -1.46 -20.98 23.96
C ASN A 300 -2.25 -19.70 24.24
N GLY A 301 -1.61 -18.53 24.39
CA GLY A 301 -2.29 -17.27 24.70
C GLY A 301 -2.78 -17.13 26.16
N ILE A 302 -2.52 -18.13 27.00
CA ILE A 302 -2.85 -18.15 28.43
C ILE A 302 -1.59 -17.98 29.28
N GLN A 303 -0.53 -18.74 28.95
CA GLN A 303 0.74 -18.72 29.63
C GLN A 303 1.77 -17.96 28.80
N PHE A 304 2.47 -17.02 29.42
CA PHE A 304 3.50 -16.21 28.79
C PHE A 304 4.84 -16.48 29.45
N PHE A 305 5.89 -16.43 28.64
CA PHE A 305 7.25 -16.72 29.06
C PHE A 305 8.17 -15.62 28.55
N ASN A 306 9.20 -15.28 29.33
CA ASN A 306 10.27 -14.42 28.87
C ASN A 306 11.27 -15.20 27.99
N GLN A 307 12.32 -14.53 27.51
CA GLN A 307 13.37 -15.14 26.68
C GLN A 307 14.10 -16.30 27.37
N SER A 308 14.24 -16.29 28.70
CA SER A 308 14.86 -17.38 29.46
C SER A 308 13.91 -18.56 29.75
N GLY A 309 12.66 -18.49 29.30
CA GLY A 309 11.66 -19.55 29.50
C GLY A 309 10.97 -19.50 30.87
N SER A 310 11.20 -18.45 31.66
CA SER A 310 10.49 -18.25 32.94
C SER A 310 9.10 -17.69 32.70
N LYS A 311 8.11 -18.22 33.43
CA LYS A 311 6.71 -17.78 33.34
C LYS A 311 6.57 -16.34 33.83
N ILE A 312 5.87 -15.51 33.05
CA ILE A 312 5.55 -14.12 33.37
C ILE A 312 4.05 -13.86 33.28
N THR A 313 3.61 -12.71 33.78
CA THR A 313 2.24 -12.22 33.58
C THR A 313 2.03 -11.84 32.12
N ALA A 314 0.81 -12.04 31.62
CA ALA A 314 0.44 -11.62 30.27
C ALA A 314 0.61 -10.10 30.09
N PRO A 315 1.11 -9.62 28.93
CA PRO A 315 1.12 -8.20 28.60
C PRO A 315 -0.30 -7.64 28.59
N LYS A 316 -0.48 -6.36 28.98
CA LYS A 316 -1.82 -5.76 29.05
C LYS A 316 -2.34 -5.39 27.66
N ARG A 317 -1.47 -4.96 26.76
CA ARG A 317 -1.81 -4.61 25.37
C ARG A 317 -1.00 -5.49 24.43
N VAL A 318 -1.68 -6.38 23.72
CA VAL A 318 -1.06 -7.32 22.78
C VAL A 318 -1.46 -6.95 21.36
N GLY A 319 -0.46 -6.89 20.49
CA GLY A 319 -0.61 -6.79 19.04
C GLY A 319 -0.31 -8.13 18.39
N ILE A 320 -1.00 -8.45 17.30
CA ILE A 320 -0.79 -9.66 16.50
C ILE A 320 -0.67 -9.26 15.04
N LYS A 321 0.33 -9.81 14.34
CA LYS A 321 0.42 -9.74 12.88
C LYS A 321 0.32 -11.14 12.30
N VAL A 322 -0.56 -11.31 11.32
CA VAL A 322 -0.73 -12.57 10.60
C VAL A 322 -0.93 -12.32 9.11
N SER A 323 -0.58 -13.31 8.29
CA SER A 323 -0.71 -13.28 6.83
C SER A 323 -1.46 -14.52 6.33
N ALA A 324 -1.90 -14.51 5.08
CA ALA A 324 -2.55 -15.68 4.48
C ALA A 324 -1.59 -16.86 4.31
N LEU A 325 -0.27 -16.66 4.46
CA LEU A 325 0.73 -17.72 4.38
C LEU A 325 0.54 -18.79 5.48
N TYR A 326 -0.10 -18.43 6.59
CA TYR A 326 -0.47 -19.33 7.70
C TYR A 326 -1.91 -19.87 7.58
N SER A 327 -2.60 -19.63 6.47
CA SER A 327 -3.98 -20.13 6.32
C SER A 327 -3.95 -21.60 5.92
N LEU A 328 -4.65 -22.45 6.68
CA LEU A 328 -4.91 -23.84 6.32
C LEU A 328 -6.12 -24.01 5.38
N ASN A 329 -6.81 -22.90 5.04
CA ASN A 329 -8.03 -22.89 4.24
C ASN A 329 -7.79 -22.56 2.75
N LEU A 330 -6.52 -22.49 2.31
CA LEU A 330 -6.16 -22.27 0.91
C LEU A 330 -6.44 -23.56 0.12
N THR A 331 -7.13 -23.44 -1.02
CA THR A 331 -7.56 -24.62 -1.79
C THR A 331 -6.37 -25.26 -2.50
N GLU A 332 -5.49 -24.44 -3.07
CA GLU A 332 -4.26 -24.88 -3.75
C GLU A 332 -2.99 -24.59 -2.91
N GLY A 333 -3.15 -24.28 -1.63
CA GLY A 333 -2.04 -23.96 -0.73
C GLY A 333 -1.32 -22.66 -1.12
N TRP A 334 0.01 -22.63 -1.07
CA TRP A 334 0.75 -21.44 -1.50
C TRP A 334 0.76 -21.22 -3.02
N VAL A 335 0.29 -22.18 -3.82
CA VAL A 335 0.26 -22.07 -5.29
C VAL A 335 -0.67 -20.93 -5.72
N GLU A 336 -1.88 -20.86 -5.15
CA GLU A 336 -2.84 -19.78 -5.46
C GLU A 336 -2.29 -18.39 -5.11
N ILE A 337 -1.55 -18.25 -4.01
CA ILE A 337 -0.94 -16.98 -3.60
C ILE A 337 0.17 -16.55 -4.57
N VAL A 338 1.04 -17.48 -4.99
CA VAL A 338 2.11 -17.15 -5.95
C VAL A 338 1.55 -16.88 -7.34
N ARG A 339 0.51 -17.59 -7.76
CA ARG A 339 -0.19 -17.32 -9.02
C ARG A 339 -0.77 -15.91 -9.04
N GLU A 340 -1.51 -15.53 -7.99
CA GLU A 340 -2.03 -14.16 -7.81
C GLU A 340 -0.90 -13.13 -7.93
N TRP A 341 0.22 -13.33 -7.22
CA TRP A 341 1.37 -12.44 -7.30
C TRP A 341 1.96 -12.33 -8.72
N LEU A 342 2.12 -13.45 -9.41
CA LEU A 342 2.72 -13.50 -10.74
C LEU A 342 1.85 -12.79 -11.79
N ASP A 343 0.53 -12.84 -11.63
CA ASP A 343 -0.43 -12.14 -12.49
C ASP A 343 -0.41 -10.63 -12.30
N ILE A 344 -0.12 -10.15 -11.09
CA ILE A 344 -0.24 -8.72 -10.72
C ILE A 344 1.08 -7.97 -10.59
N LYS A 345 2.25 -8.64 -10.57
CA LYS A 345 3.56 -8.03 -10.24
C LYS A 345 4.00 -6.83 -11.10
N GLY A 346 3.29 -6.51 -12.18
CA GLY A 346 3.51 -5.33 -13.03
C GLY A 346 2.47 -4.21 -12.87
N ASP A 347 1.50 -4.35 -11.97
CA ASP A 347 0.37 -3.43 -11.78
C ASP A 347 0.38 -2.87 -10.35
N ALA A 348 0.72 -1.59 -10.22
CA ALA A 348 0.94 -0.94 -8.92
C ALA A 348 -0.32 -0.93 -8.02
N ASP A 349 -1.51 -0.78 -8.60
CA ASP A 349 -2.76 -0.74 -7.83
C ASP A 349 -3.12 -2.14 -7.33
N LYS A 350 -2.91 -3.18 -8.16
CA LYS A 350 -3.15 -4.57 -7.74
C LYS A 350 -2.11 -5.07 -6.73
N LEU A 351 -0.87 -4.58 -6.83
CA LEU A 351 0.16 -4.86 -5.83
C LEU A 351 -0.30 -4.40 -4.44
N GLN A 352 -0.85 -3.18 -4.30
CA GLN A 352 -1.39 -2.71 -3.02
C GLN A 352 -2.43 -3.69 -2.45
N ALA A 353 -3.35 -4.18 -3.29
CA ALA A 353 -4.38 -5.13 -2.87
C ALA A 353 -3.77 -6.43 -2.35
N PHE A 354 -2.74 -6.98 -3.00
CA PHE A 354 -2.07 -8.20 -2.55
C PHE A 354 -1.39 -8.05 -1.20
N TRP A 355 -0.65 -6.96 -0.98
CA TRP A 355 0.01 -6.73 0.31
C TRP A 355 -1.00 -6.60 1.44
N ASN A 356 -2.05 -5.81 1.22
CA ASN A 356 -3.07 -5.53 2.23
C ASN A 356 -3.98 -6.73 2.49
N LEU A 357 -4.50 -7.37 1.43
CA LEU A 357 -5.57 -8.37 1.52
C LEU A 357 -5.04 -9.80 1.64
N THR A 358 -3.84 -10.09 1.12
CA THR A 358 -3.25 -11.45 1.14
C THR A 358 -2.14 -11.54 2.18
N LEU A 359 -1.19 -10.61 2.20
CA LEU A 359 -0.12 -10.63 3.22
C LEU A 359 -0.55 -10.01 4.55
N GLY A 360 -1.64 -9.25 4.59
CA GLY A 360 -2.06 -8.53 5.81
C GLY A 360 -1.06 -7.46 6.22
N LEU A 361 -0.20 -7.00 5.30
CA LEU A 361 0.84 -6.01 5.53
C LEU A 361 0.44 -4.70 4.86
N HIS A 362 0.76 -3.58 5.49
CA HIS A 362 0.47 -2.30 4.88
C HIS A 362 1.35 -2.13 3.64
N TRP A 363 0.72 -1.79 2.53
CA TRP A 363 1.45 -1.30 1.38
C TRP A 363 2.14 0.01 1.74
N GLN A 364 3.46 0.03 1.62
CA GLN A 364 4.21 1.28 1.52
C GLN A 364 4.27 1.63 0.05
N PRO A 365 3.57 2.67 -0.42
CA PRO A 365 3.86 3.21 -1.73
C PRO A 365 5.36 3.54 -1.79
N ALA A 366 5.96 3.30 -2.95
CA ALA A 366 7.29 3.84 -3.23
C ALA A 366 7.33 5.34 -2.86
N ASN A 367 8.48 5.80 -2.34
CA ASN A 367 8.73 7.20 -1.95
C ASN A 367 7.97 7.70 -0.71
N THR A 368 7.55 6.80 0.19
CA THR A 368 7.17 7.18 1.57
C THR A 368 8.38 7.59 2.41
N LYS A 369 9.57 7.07 2.07
CA LYS A 369 10.86 7.59 2.54
C LYS A 369 11.48 8.44 1.44
N ARG A 370 12.02 9.60 1.82
CA ARG A 370 12.72 10.47 0.89
C ARG A 370 13.93 9.74 0.33
N LEU A 371 14.02 9.70 -1.00
CA LEU A 371 15.24 9.24 -1.67
C LEU A 371 16.35 10.26 -1.39
N ASP A 372 17.51 9.80 -0.95
CA ASP A 372 18.63 10.70 -0.70
C ASP A 372 19.16 11.28 -2.01
N HIS A 373 19.18 12.61 -2.12
CA HIS A 373 19.74 13.34 -3.25
C HIS A 373 21.19 12.95 -3.58
N GLN A 374 21.96 12.43 -2.61
CA GLN A 374 23.31 11.92 -2.86
C GLN A 374 23.30 10.76 -3.87
N VAL A 375 22.25 9.94 -3.87
CA VAL A 375 22.07 8.86 -4.85
C VAL A 375 21.97 9.42 -6.27
N LEU A 376 21.36 10.58 -6.45
CA LEU A 376 21.27 11.24 -7.76
C LEU A 376 22.62 11.83 -8.17
N LEU A 377 23.34 12.46 -7.24
CA LEU A 377 24.67 13.01 -7.50
C LEU A 377 25.64 11.94 -7.99
N ASP A 378 25.62 10.77 -7.35
CA ASP A 378 26.49 9.63 -7.68
C ASP A 378 26.08 8.95 -9.01
N LYS A 379 24.81 9.10 -9.42
CA LYS A 379 24.28 8.62 -10.71
C LYS A 379 24.56 9.55 -11.89
N ARG A 380 25.10 10.76 -11.68
CA ARG A 380 25.41 11.68 -12.78
C ARG A 380 26.51 11.13 -13.67
N GLU A 381 26.36 11.28 -14.98
CA GLU A 381 27.31 10.77 -15.96
C GLU A 381 27.77 11.85 -16.95
N LYS A 382 28.99 11.70 -17.46
CA LYS A 382 29.53 12.61 -18.47
C LYS A 382 29.02 12.23 -19.85
N TYR A 383 28.23 13.09 -20.48
CA TYR A 383 27.79 12.89 -21.86
C TYR A 383 28.92 13.15 -22.86
N LYS A 384 28.92 12.43 -23.99
CA LYS A 384 29.92 12.58 -25.06
C LYS A 384 29.72 13.84 -25.92
N ALA A 385 28.50 14.36 -25.95
CA ALA A 385 28.08 15.54 -26.70
C ALA A 385 26.92 16.24 -25.96
N GLN A 386 26.36 17.31 -26.53
CA GLN A 386 25.21 18.02 -25.93
C GLN A 386 24.00 17.09 -25.75
N ILE A 387 23.78 16.21 -26.73
CA ILE A 387 22.80 15.13 -26.65
C ILE A 387 23.48 13.78 -26.95
N PRO A 388 23.18 12.71 -26.18
CA PRO A 388 23.61 11.36 -26.51
C PRO A 388 23.13 10.89 -27.90
N ASP A 389 23.89 10.00 -28.54
CA ASP A 389 23.64 9.60 -29.94
C ASP A 389 22.34 8.80 -30.16
N ASP A 390 21.84 8.16 -29.11
CA ASP A 390 20.62 7.35 -29.09
C ASP A 390 19.37 8.16 -28.67
N VAL A 391 19.52 9.44 -28.34
CA VAL A 391 18.38 10.34 -28.16
C VAL A 391 17.75 10.63 -29.52
N VAL A 392 16.45 10.33 -29.62
CA VAL A 392 15.69 10.47 -30.87
C VAL A 392 14.71 11.64 -30.84
N TYR A 393 14.30 12.09 -29.66
CA TYR A 393 13.28 13.13 -29.49
C TYR A 393 13.58 14.03 -28.29
N LEU A 394 13.26 15.33 -28.38
CA LEU A 394 13.46 16.30 -27.30
C LEU A 394 12.12 16.93 -26.89
N THR A 395 11.82 16.91 -25.59
CA THR A 395 10.71 17.62 -24.97
C THR A 395 11.20 18.62 -23.94
N CYS A 396 10.35 19.57 -23.56
CA CYS A 396 10.65 20.53 -22.51
C CYS A 396 9.45 20.68 -21.57
N GLY A 397 9.75 20.77 -20.28
CA GLY A 397 8.80 21.21 -19.27
C GLY A 397 9.26 22.54 -18.70
N GLY A 398 8.33 23.47 -18.50
CA GLY A 398 8.63 24.77 -17.93
C GLY A 398 7.64 25.17 -16.85
N ASP A 399 8.10 26.04 -15.97
CA ASP A 399 7.34 26.58 -14.86
C ASP A 399 7.45 28.10 -14.83
N THR A 400 6.35 28.76 -14.44
CA THR A 400 6.25 30.21 -14.33
C THR A 400 6.19 30.56 -12.85
N GLN A 401 7.07 31.43 -12.38
CA GLN A 401 7.10 31.87 -10.99
C GLN A 401 7.03 33.39 -10.92
N ASP A 402 6.80 33.97 -9.74
CA ASP A 402 6.55 35.42 -9.67
C ASP A 402 7.75 36.28 -10.07
N ASN A 403 8.96 35.76 -9.91
CA ASN A 403 10.22 36.48 -10.13
C ASN A 403 11.13 35.81 -11.16
N ARG A 404 10.65 34.80 -11.88
CA ARG A 404 11.44 34.04 -12.86
C ARG A 404 10.61 33.11 -13.74
N MET A 405 11.21 32.66 -14.83
CA MET A 405 10.74 31.56 -15.65
C MET A 405 11.84 30.50 -15.77
N GLU A 406 11.49 29.24 -15.55
CA GLU A 406 12.43 28.12 -15.51
C GLU A 406 11.96 27.01 -16.47
N GLY A 407 12.89 26.24 -17.02
CA GLY A 407 12.53 25.12 -17.88
C GLY A 407 13.65 24.12 -18.07
N TRP A 408 13.31 22.85 -18.27
CA TRP A 408 14.25 21.74 -18.47
C TRP A 408 13.93 21.00 -19.75
N VAL A 409 14.99 20.76 -20.55
CA VAL A 409 14.93 19.94 -21.75
C VAL A 409 15.27 18.50 -21.40
N TRP A 410 14.44 17.58 -21.86
CA TRP A 410 14.59 16.16 -21.68
C TRP A 410 14.66 15.47 -23.05
N GLY A 411 15.71 14.69 -23.25
CA GLY A 411 15.88 13.81 -24.40
C GLY A 411 15.35 12.41 -24.13
N VAL A 412 14.75 11.80 -25.14
CA VAL A 412 14.12 10.49 -25.04
C VAL A 412 14.67 9.57 -26.14
N THR A 413 14.98 8.32 -25.77
CA THR A 413 15.42 7.27 -26.69
C THR A 413 14.26 6.37 -27.11
N ALA A 414 14.48 5.48 -28.08
CA ALA A 414 13.47 4.51 -28.54
C ALA A 414 12.95 3.58 -27.43
N ASP A 415 13.84 3.18 -26.52
CA ASP A 415 13.54 2.34 -25.35
C ASP A 415 13.12 3.15 -24.11
N ASN A 416 12.72 4.41 -24.32
CA ASN A 416 12.13 5.31 -23.32
C ASN A 416 13.08 5.72 -22.17
N ARG A 417 14.41 5.60 -22.35
CA ARG A 417 15.40 6.24 -21.46
C ARG A 417 15.31 7.75 -21.60
N LYS A 418 15.53 8.46 -20.49
CA LYS A 418 15.30 9.91 -20.37
C LYS A 418 16.58 10.60 -19.93
N TYR A 419 17.05 11.56 -20.71
CA TYR A 419 18.28 12.30 -20.46
C TYR A 419 17.94 13.76 -20.16
N MET A 420 18.39 14.30 -19.02
CA MET A 420 18.33 15.74 -18.80
C MET A 420 19.41 16.42 -19.65
N ILE A 421 19.03 17.35 -20.54
CA ILE A 421 19.90 17.92 -21.59
C ILE A 421 20.33 19.35 -21.31
N ASP A 422 19.37 20.23 -20.99
CA ASP A 422 19.63 21.67 -20.81
C ASP A 422 18.62 22.26 -19.82
N ARG A 423 18.98 23.40 -19.23
CA ARG A 423 18.16 24.16 -18.29
C ARG A 423 18.10 25.63 -18.68
N LEU A 424 16.91 26.22 -18.61
CA LEU A 424 16.70 27.65 -18.60
C LEU A 424 16.45 28.13 -17.17
N TYR A 425 17.14 29.20 -16.80
CA TYR A 425 16.91 29.94 -15.56
C TYR A 425 16.87 31.43 -15.87
N SER A 426 15.68 31.98 -16.10
CA SER A 426 15.51 33.39 -16.49
C SER A 426 14.91 34.19 -15.34
N MET A 427 15.73 35.03 -14.70
CA MET A 427 15.33 35.90 -13.60
C MET A 427 14.69 37.18 -14.12
N GLY A 428 13.65 37.65 -13.44
CA GLY A 428 12.90 38.86 -13.79
C GLY A 428 11.41 38.62 -13.75
N ASP A 429 10.60 39.67 -13.95
CA ASP A 429 9.15 39.50 -13.99
C ASP A 429 8.75 38.80 -15.30
N PRO A 430 8.04 37.65 -15.29
CA PRO A 430 7.51 37.01 -16.51
C PRO A 430 6.77 37.93 -17.49
N ARG A 431 6.24 39.07 -17.05
CA ARG A 431 5.58 40.06 -17.91
C ARG A 431 6.55 40.88 -18.75
N GLU A 432 7.81 40.95 -18.34
CA GLU A 432 8.86 41.67 -19.06
C GLU A 432 9.20 40.96 -20.36
N LYS A 433 9.37 41.77 -21.42
CA LYS A 433 9.65 41.26 -22.76
C LYS A 433 10.99 40.52 -22.81
N GLU A 434 11.99 40.98 -22.06
CA GLU A 434 13.33 40.38 -22.00
C GLU A 434 13.27 38.94 -21.45
N VAL A 435 12.51 38.73 -20.37
CA VAL A 435 12.29 37.39 -19.78
C VAL A 435 11.58 36.50 -20.79
N GLN A 436 10.51 36.99 -21.44
CA GLN A 436 9.79 36.23 -22.47
C GLN A 436 10.66 35.90 -23.69
N ASP A 437 11.48 36.85 -24.16
CA ASP A 437 12.37 36.66 -25.30
C ASP A 437 13.46 35.63 -24.98
N SER A 438 13.93 35.58 -23.72
CA SER A 438 14.86 34.53 -23.27
C SER A 438 14.23 33.13 -23.36
N VAL A 439 12.94 32.99 -23.01
CA VAL A 439 12.19 31.72 -23.12
C VAL A 439 12.03 31.34 -24.59
N VAL A 440 11.64 32.29 -25.46
CA VAL A 440 11.53 32.05 -26.91
C VAL A 440 12.87 31.59 -27.49
N ASN A 441 13.96 32.26 -27.14
CA ASN A 441 15.30 31.89 -27.60
C ASN A 441 15.69 30.49 -27.12
N PHE A 442 15.40 30.15 -25.86
CA PHE A 442 15.63 28.82 -25.31
C PHE A 442 14.82 27.74 -26.04
N CYS A 443 13.53 27.97 -26.27
CA CYS A 443 12.66 27.04 -26.98
C CYS A 443 13.08 26.81 -28.44
N ASN A 444 13.85 27.73 -29.04
CA ASN A 444 14.37 27.64 -30.41
C ASN A 444 15.80 27.10 -30.50
N ARG A 445 16.44 26.75 -29.38
CA ARG A 445 17.78 26.15 -29.38
C ARG A 445 17.82 24.84 -30.16
N GLU A 446 18.97 24.62 -30.77
CA GLU A 446 19.36 23.43 -31.51
C GLU A 446 20.46 22.69 -30.73
N TYR A 447 20.34 21.37 -30.64
CA TYR A 447 21.26 20.52 -29.88
C TYR A 447 21.90 19.50 -30.80
N THR A 448 23.23 19.39 -30.76
CA THR A 448 23.98 18.53 -31.67
C THR A 448 24.59 17.32 -30.94
N ASN A 449 24.46 16.14 -31.54
CA ASN A 449 25.07 14.90 -31.02
C ASN A 449 26.53 14.73 -31.48
N SER A 450 27.20 13.67 -31.05
CA SER A 450 28.62 13.45 -31.39
C SER A 450 28.85 13.14 -32.87
N LYS A 451 27.78 12.77 -33.58
CA LYS A 451 27.77 12.45 -35.02
C LYS A 451 27.37 13.65 -35.90
N GLY A 452 27.19 14.84 -35.32
CA GLY A 452 26.83 16.05 -36.05
C GLY A 452 25.34 16.20 -36.39
N ARG A 453 24.47 15.32 -35.88
CA ARG A 453 23.02 15.44 -36.05
C ARG A 453 22.46 16.46 -35.07
N THR A 454 21.63 17.36 -35.58
CA THR A 454 21.00 18.42 -34.79
C THR A 454 19.52 18.13 -34.54
N LEU A 455 19.08 18.24 -33.29
CA LEU A 455 17.69 18.13 -32.85
C LEU A 455 17.18 19.45 -32.28
N LYS A 456 15.89 19.72 -32.48
CA LYS A 456 15.16 20.84 -31.86
C LYS A 456 14.20 20.34 -30.80
N ILE A 457 13.87 21.21 -29.85
CA ILE A 457 12.81 20.94 -28.88
C ILE A 457 11.48 20.87 -29.64
N SER A 458 10.90 19.67 -29.64
CA SER A 458 9.76 19.33 -30.50
C SER A 458 8.43 19.67 -29.85
N ARG A 459 8.29 19.41 -28.55
CA ARG A 459 7.08 19.75 -27.78
C ARG A 459 7.40 20.24 -26.39
N ILE A 460 6.64 21.24 -25.95
CA ILE A 460 6.85 21.98 -24.72
C ILE A 460 5.54 22.05 -23.97
N CYS A 461 5.54 21.65 -22.70
CA CYS A 461 4.44 21.91 -21.77
C CYS A 461 4.91 22.91 -20.72
N TRP A 462 4.14 23.96 -20.49
CA TRP A 462 4.55 25.06 -19.62
C TRP A 462 3.46 25.42 -18.62
N ASP A 463 3.77 25.38 -17.32
CA ASP A 463 2.76 25.62 -16.28
C ASP A 463 2.31 27.07 -16.25
N MET A 464 1.00 27.20 -16.14
CA MET A 464 0.33 28.47 -16.02
C MET A 464 0.13 28.76 -14.54
N ALA A 465 1.02 29.59 -14.00
CA ALA A 465 0.96 30.03 -12.61
C ALA A 465 -0.23 30.93 -12.31
N GLY A 466 -1.44 30.35 -12.28
CA GLY A 466 -2.71 30.96 -11.88
C GLY A 466 -2.94 32.36 -12.43
N HIS A 467 -2.53 33.36 -11.66
CA HIS A 467 -2.62 34.80 -11.95
C HIS A 467 -1.77 35.29 -13.13
N ARG A 468 -0.86 34.47 -13.68
CA ARG A 468 0.03 34.83 -14.81
C ARG A 468 -0.24 34.07 -16.11
N SER A 469 -1.39 33.40 -16.22
CA SER A 469 -1.71 32.56 -17.39
C SER A 469 -1.64 33.31 -18.73
N GLU A 470 -1.90 34.62 -18.75
CA GLU A 470 -1.86 35.43 -19.98
C GLU A 470 -0.48 35.47 -20.64
N VAL A 471 0.60 35.50 -19.86
CA VAL A 471 1.99 35.46 -20.37
C VAL A 471 2.25 34.15 -21.11
N VAL A 472 1.84 33.03 -20.49
CA VAL A 472 2.04 31.69 -21.06
C VAL A 472 1.18 31.50 -22.32
N TYR A 473 -0.03 32.05 -22.35
CA TYR A 473 -0.87 32.06 -23.55
C TYR A 473 -0.24 32.88 -24.69
N ALA A 474 0.36 34.04 -24.38
CA ALA A 474 1.07 34.85 -25.36
C ALA A 474 2.29 34.11 -25.93
N LEU A 475 3.08 33.45 -25.08
CA LEU A 475 4.21 32.62 -25.51
C LEU A 475 3.76 31.44 -26.40
N SER A 476 2.65 30.79 -26.05
CA SER A 476 2.06 29.72 -26.87
C SER A 476 1.72 30.20 -28.29
N LYS A 477 1.14 31.40 -28.42
CA LYS A 477 0.85 32.01 -29.73
C LYS A 477 2.12 32.39 -30.49
N ARG A 478 3.14 32.91 -29.81
CA ARG A 478 4.42 33.34 -30.40
C ARG A 478 5.26 32.16 -30.90
N ILE A 479 5.32 31.07 -30.15
CA ILE A 479 6.16 29.89 -30.47
C ILE A 479 5.40 28.88 -31.35
N GLY A 480 4.09 28.78 -31.16
CA GLY A 480 3.20 27.92 -31.93
C GLY A 480 2.29 27.07 -31.03
N LEU A 481 0.99 27.09 -31.31
CA LEU A 481 -0.07 26.54 -30.45
C LEU A 481 0.05 25.03 -30.18
N LEU A 482 0.63 24.27 -31.11
CA LEU A 482 0.81 22.80 -31.01
C LEU A 482 2.23 22.41 -30.55
N ARG A 483 3.12 23.39 -30.46
CA ARG A 483 4.51 23.22 -30.04
C ARG A 483 4.70 23.63 -28.58
N PHE A 484 4.11 24.74 -28.17
CA PHE A 484 4.15 25.26 -26.80
C PHE A 484 2.75 25.23 -26.21
N ILE A 485 2.52 24.30 -25.28
CA ILE A 485 1.21 23.96 -24.73
C ILE A 485 1.15 24.43 -23.28
N PRO A 486 0.29 25.39 -22.96
CA PRO A 486 0.00 25.77 -21.58
C PRO A 486 -0.64 24.60 -20.81
N VAL A 487 -0.15 24.34 -19.60
CA VAL A 487 -0.64 23.26 -18.73
C VAL A 487 -1.02 23.78 -17.34
N ARG A 488 -1.73 22.93 -16.60
CA ARG A 488 -2.00 23.11 -15.16
C ARG A 488 -2.09 21.73 -14.50
N GLY A 489 -1.58 21.60 -13.28
CA GLY A 489 -1.80 20.41 -12.46
C GLY A 489 -3.30 20.12 -12.20
N ALA A 490 -3.69 18.86 -12.33
CA ALA A 490 -5.06 18.43 -12.03
C ALA A 490 -5.30 18.38 -10.50
N ASN A 491 -6.46 18.85 -10.04
CA ASN A 491 -6.85 18.83 -8.62
C ASN A 491 -7.36 17.45 -8.14
N ALA A 492 -7.26 16.41 -8.95
CA ALA A 492 -7.83 15.09 -8.69
C ALA A 492 -6.78 13.98 -8.85
N TYR A 493 -6.72 13.08 -7.87
CA TYR A 493 -5.82 11.93 -7.80
C TYR A 493 -6.08 10.93 -8.96
N GLN A 494 -5.03 10.28 -9.46
CA GLN A 494 -5.06 9.27 -10.55
C GLN A 494 -5.62 9.75 -11.91
N ARG A 495 -5.39 11.02 -12.27
CA ARG A 495 -5.65 11.46 -13.65
C ARG A 495 -4.58 10.94 -14.61
N PRO A 496 -4.93 10.68 -15.89
CA PRO A 496 -3.93 10.38 -16.91
C PRO A 496 -2.89 11.50 -16.97
N ILE A 497 -1.66 11.17 -17.34
CA ILE A 497 -0.54 12.15 -17.41
C ILE A 497 -0.90 13.34 -18.30
N GLN A 498 -1.70 13.11 -19.36
CA GLN A 498 -2.20 14.17 -20.23
C GLN A 498 -3.69 13.97 -20.56
N ASP A 499 -4.44 15.07 -20.65
CA ASP A 499 -5.82 15.13 -21.16
C ASP A 499 -5.92 16.25 -22.22
N PHE A 500 -5.25 16.06 -23.36
CA PHE A 500 -5.11 17.08 -24.39
C PHE A 500 -6.43 17.28 -25.15
N PRO A 501 -6.95 18.53 -25.23
CA PRO A 501 -8.26 18.80 -25.79
C PRO A 501 -8.26 18.78 -27.33
N ASN A 502 -9.40 18.40 -27.92
CA ASN A 502 -9.58 18.39 -29.38
C ASN A 502 -9.81 19.79 -29.99
N LYS A 503 -10.10 20.81 -29.18
CA LYS A 503 -10.40 22.17 -29.64
C LYS A 503 -9.63 23.20 -28.82
N VAL A 504 -9.26 24.28 -29.49
CA VAL A 504 -8.68 25.48 -28.87
C VAL A 504 -9.69 26.09 -27.89
N ASN A 505 -9.22 26.55 -26.74
CA ASN A 505 -10.05 27.27 -25.79
C ASN A 505 -10.42 28.64 -26.37
N LYS A 506 -11.73 28.97 -26.39
CA LYS A 506 -12.25 30.21 -26.97
C LYS A 506 -11.76 31.47 -26.25
N SER A 507 -11.52 31.43 -24.94
CA SER A 507 -11.11 32.62 -24.17
C SER A 507 -9.62 32.91 -24.31
N SER A 508 -8.76 31.90 -24.22
CA SER A 508 -7.31 32.08 -24.34
C SER A 508 -6.81 32.09 -25.79
N GLY A 509 -7.54 31.43 -26.70
CA GLY A 509 -7.08 31.18 -28.07
C GLY A 509 -5.92 30.18 -28.15
N THR A 510 -5.74 29.33 -27.13
CA THR A 510 -4.69 28.30 -27.07
C THR A 510 -5.27 26.92 -26.72
N PHE A 511 -4.50 25.85 -26.97
CA PHE A 511 -4.77 24.57 -26.34
C PHE A 511 -4.42 24.66 -24.84
N PHE A 512 -5.08 23.88 -24.01
CA PHE A 512 -4.85 23.84 -22.56
C PHE A 512 -5.02 22.40 -22.07
N THR A 513 -4.04 21.88 -21.34
CA THR A 513 -4.08 20.49 -20.85
C THR A 513 -3.97 20.44 -19.34
N GLN A 514 -4.81 19.63 -18.71
CA GLN A 514 -4.61 19.24 -17.32
C GLN A 514 -3.64 18.06 -17.25
N VAL A 515 -2.64 18.18 -16.37
CA VAL A 515 -1.61 17.16 -16.18
C VAL A 515 -1.88 16.40 -14.88
N GLY A 516 -1.97 15.07 -14.97
CA GLY A 516 -1.98 14.19 -13.81
C GLY A 516 -0.60 14.13 -13.15
N THR A 517 -0.30 15.11 -12.30
CA THR A 517 1.01 15.27 -11.67
C THR A 517 1.41 14.08 -10.81
N ASP A 518 0.46 13.50 -10.05
CA ASP A 518 0.71 12.32 -9.20
C ASP A 518 1.18 11.11 -10.04
N THR A 519 0.49 10.82 -11.13
CA THR A 519 0.81 9.70 -12.04
C THR A 519 2.18 9.89 -12.70
N ALA A 520 2.51 11.13 -13.07
CA ALA A 520 3.82 11.45 -13.65
C ALA A 520 4.95 11.35 -12.63
N LYS A 521 4.70 11.75 -11.37
CA LYS A 521 5.67 11.61 -10.26
C LYS A 521 5.89 10.14 -9.91
N ASP A 522 4.84 9.32 -9.91
CA ASP A 522 4.96 7.86 -9.75
C ASP A 522 5.88 7.25 -10.83
N GLN A 523 5.72 7.67 -12.09
CA GLN A 523 6.60 7.23 -13.18
C GLN A 523 8.05 7.71 -12.97
N PHE A 524 8.26 8.97 -12.59
CA PHE A 524 9.59 9.50 -12.30
C PHE A 524 10.33 8.66 -11.27
N TYR A 525 9.68 8.42 -10.13
CA TYR A 525 10.31 7.68 -9.05
C TYR A 525 10.44 6.17 -9.34
N SER A 526 9.56 5.59 -10.16
CA SER A 526 9.78 4.23 -10.66
C SER A 526 11.00 4.17 -11.59
N ASP A 527 11.20 5.19 -12.43
CA ASP A 527 12.26 5.23 -13.43
C ASP A 527 13.63 5.59 -12.84
N ILE A 528 13.68 6.42 -11.78
CA ILE A 528 14.94 6.85 -11.14
C ILE A 528 15.67 5.71 -10.42
N GLU A 529 14.95 4.66 -10.01
CA GLU A 529 15.54 3.48 -9.37
C GLU A 529 16.20 2.52 -10.37
N ILE A 530 15.85 2.63 -11.66
CA ILE A 530 16.37 1.75 -12.71
C ILE A 530 17.88 1.99 -12.92
N PRO A 531 18.70 0.92 -13.05
CA PRO A 531 20.12 1.05 -13.37
C PRO A 531 20.37 1.76 -14.71
N LEU A 532 21.48 2.51 -14.82
CA LEU A 532 21.86 3.20 -16.05
C LEU A 532 22.04 2.18 -17.20
N GLY A 533 21.54 2.54 -18.39
CA GLY A 533 21.63 1.70 -19.59
C GLY A 533 20.47 0.72 -19.79
N GLU A 534 19.63 0.51 -18.77
CA GLU A 534 18.39 -0.27 -18.88
C GLU A 534 17.24 0.58 -19.44
N SER A 535 16.23 -0.09 -20.02
CA SER A 535 15.05 0.60 -20.56
C SER A 535 14.34 1.43 -19.48
N ARG A 536 13.88 2.63 -19.86
CA ARG A 536 13.26 3.66 -19.00
C ARG A 536 14.17 4.37 -18.00
N ALA A 537 15.46 4.03 -17.91
CA ALA A 537 16.37 4.70 -16.98
C ALA A 537 16.41 6.23 -17.14
N ILE A 538 16.58 6.92 -16.01
CA ILE A 538 16.81 8.36 -15.96
C ILE A 538 18.30 8.63 -15.87
N HIS A 539 18.79 9.45 -16.79
CA HIS A 539 20.17 9.84 -16.94
C HIS A 539 20.31 11.34 -16.63
N LEU A 540 21.26 11.66 -15.73
CA LEU A 540 21.54 13.02 -15.28
C LEU A 540 22.95 13.43 -15.72
N PRO A 541 23.17 14.63 -16.27
CA PRO A 541 24.47 15.05 -16.74
C PRO A 541 25.39 15.41 -15.57
N LEU A 542 26.65 15.01 -15.67
CA LEU A 542 27.74 15.55 -14.84
C LEU A 542 28.15 16.94 -15.38
N ASP A 543 27.22 17.88 -15.32
CA ASP A 543 27.38 19.29 -15.70
C ASP A 543 26.56 20.15 -14.74
N ASP A 544 27.24 20.85 -13.82
CA ASP A 544 26.59 21.68 -12.79
C ASP A 544 25.81 22.86 -13.37
N ARG A 545 26.00 23.22 -14.65
CA ARG A 545 25.18 24.25 -15.30
C ARG A 545 23.76 23.76 -15.55
N VAL A 546 23.58 22.45 -15.68
CA VAL A 546 22.30 21.79 -16.00
C VAL A 546 21.74 21.05 -14.77
N CYS A 547 22.58 20.27 -14.09
CA CYS A 547 22.21 19.40 -12.96
C CYS A 547 23.20 19.56 -11.80
N ASP A 548 23.07 20.67 -11.08
CA ASP A 548 23.76 20.91 -9.80
C ASP A 548 23.11 20.15 -8.62
N GLU A 549 23.72 20.22 -7.44
CA GLU A 549 23.19 19.60 -6.22
C GLU A 549 21.78 20.10 -5.85
N ASN A 550 21.46 21.37 -6.13
CA ASN A 550 20.14 21.93 -5.84
C ASN A 550 19.07 21.29 -6.76
N VAL A 551 19.39 21.05 -8.03
CA VAL A 551 18.51 20.29 -8.95
C VAL A 551 18.28 18.88 -8.42
N CYS A 552 19.34 18.18 -7.99
CA CYS A 552 19.18 16.85 -7.40
C CYS A 552 18.28 16.87 -6.17
N LYS A 553 18.41 17.88 -5.28
CA LYS A 553 17.51 18.07 -4.12
C LYS A 553 16.06 18.31 -4.52
N GLN A 554 15.82 19.11 -5.56
CA GLN A 554 14.48 19.42 -6.06
C GLN A 554 13.83 18.23 -6.77
N LEU A 555 14.60 17.36 -7.45
CA LEU A 555 14.08 16.17 -8.11
C LEU A 555 13.49 15.15 -7.12
N VAL A 556 14.00 15.11 -5.89
CA VAL A 556 13.55 14.18 -4.82
C VAL A 556 12.96 14.92 -3.61
N SER A 557 12.50 16.16 -3.81
CA SER A 557 11.99 17.02 -2.73
C SER A 557 10.67 16.52 -2.14
N GLU A 558 9.89 15.81 -2.94
CA GLU A 558 8.54 15.38 -2.59
C GLU A 558 8.47 13.94 -2.10
N ILE A 559 7.70 13.71 -1.04
CA ILE A 559 7.44 12.37 -0.51
C ILE A 559 5.94 12.07 -0.58
N ARG A 560 5.58 10.80 -0.72
CA ARG A 560 4.19 10.38 -0.60
C ARG A 560 3.77 10.38 0.85
N VAL A 561 2.86 11.29 1.20
CA VAL A 561 2.26 11.36 2.52
C VAL A 561 0.79 10.94 2.47
N PRO A 562 0.30 10.18 3.47
CA PRO A 562 -1.11 9.87 3.57
C PRO A 562 -1.90 11.13 3.96
N LYS A 563 -2.80 11.58 3.09
CA LYS A 563 -3.74 12.67 3.36
C LYS A 563 -5.15 12.10 3.57
N LYS A 564 -5.68 12.33 4.77
CA LYS A 564 -7.04 11.89 5.13
C LYS A 564 -8.09 12.78 4.47
N THR A 565 -9.10 12.16 3.85
CA THR A 565 -10.27 12.83 3.25
C THR A 565 -11.56 12.21 3.78
N ALA A 566 -12.70 12.86 3.51
CA ALA A 566 -14.02 12.34 3.90
C ALA A 566 -14.39 10.99 3.25
N ARG A 567 -13.70 10.59 2.17
CA ARG A 567 -13.93 9.34 1.43
C ARG A 567 -12.89 8.25 1.72
N GLY A 568 -11.92 8.52 2.58
CA GLY A 568 -10.81 7.62 2.88
C GLY A 568 -9.45 8.33 2.85
N VAL A 569 -8.37 7.57 2.93
CA VAL A 569 -7.00 8.10 2.84
C VAL A 569 -6.51 8.00 1.41
N ILE A 570 -6.09 9.14 0.86
CA ILE A 570 -5.38 9.20 -0.42
C ILE A 570 -3.92 9.52 -0.12
N PHE A 571 -2.99 9.00 -0.91
CA PHE A 571 -1.61 9.45 -0.84
C PHE A 571 -1.43 10.64 -1.75
N VAL A 572 -0.75 11.68 -1.29
CA VAL A 572 -0.41 12.83 -2.11
C VAL A 572 1.08 13.09 -1.98
N TYR A 573 1.67 13.65 -3.01
CA TYR A 573 3.03 14.15 -2.91
C TYR A 573 3.06 15.47 -2.13
N ASP A 574 3.95 15.57 -1.15
CA ASP A 574 4.17 16.76 -0.33
C ASP A 574 5.66 17.13 -0.36
N ASN A 575 5.96 18.39 -0.65
CA ASN A 575 7.32 18.93 -0.74
C ASN A 575 7.86 19.39 0.63
N GLU A 576 7.04 19.38 1.68
CA GLU A 576 7.32 19.91 3.02
C GLU A 576 7.99 21.30 2.98
N GLN A 577 7.42 22.21 2.18
CA GLN A 577 7.93 23.59 1.99
C GLN A 577 9.29 23.69 1.29
N ARG A 578 9.75 22.62 0.62
CA ARG A 578 10.96 22.66 -0.21
C ARG A 578 10.62 23.03 -1.65
N ARG A 579 11.63 23.56 -2.34
CA ARG A 579 11.63 23.78 -3.78
C ARG A 579 11.57 22.44 -4.52
N ASN A 580 10.76 22.39 -5.57
CA ASN A 580 10.40 21.17 -6.31
C ASN A 580 10.27 21.43 -7.84
N GLU A 581 10.70 22.61 -8.31
CA GLU A 581 10.45 23.08 -9.67
C GLU A 581 11.11 22.17 -10.73
N ALA A 582 12.28 21.58 -10.42
CA ALA A 582 12.93 20.59 -11.30
C ALA A 582 12.07 19.32 -11.50
N LEU A 583 11.40 18.83 -10.45
CA LEU A 583 10.51 17.67 -10.53
C LEU A 583 9.23 18.01 -11.32
N ASP A 584 8.64 19.17 -11.05
CA ASP A 584 7.45 19.63 -11.77
C ASP A 584 7.75 19.85 -13.27
N CYS A 585 8.93 20.41 -13.60
CA CYS A 585 9.38 20.51 -14.99
C CYS A 585 9.63 19.15 -15.65
N PHE A 586 10.12 18.13 -14.93
CA PHE A 586 10.15 16.76 -15.48
C PHE A 586 8.74 16.25 -15.79
N VAL A 587 7.78 16.44 -14.87
CA VAL A 587 6.39 16.04 -15.04
C VAL A 587 5.79 16.67 -16.30
N TYR A 588 6.03 17.96 -16.54
CA TYR A 588 5.56 18.64 -17.73
C TYR A 588 6.28 18.19 -19.01
N ALA A 589 7.59 17.93 -18.96
CA ALA A 589 8.33 17.37 -20.09
C ALA A 589 7.81 15.96 -20.47
N LEU A 590 7.42 15.16 -19.47
CA LEU A 590 6.80 13.85 -19.67
C LEU A 590 5.39 13.97 -20.25
N ALA A 591 4.60 14.95 -19.80
CA ALA A 591 3.31 15.25 -20.42
C ALA A 591 3.45 15.65 -21.89
N ALA A 592 4.45 16.48 -22.22
CA ALA A 592 4.76 16.84 -23.60
C ALA A 592 5.09 15.61 -24.47
N LEU A 593 5.84 14.64 -23.92
CA LEU A 593 6.14 13.37 -24.60
C LEU A 593 4.87 12.54 -24.84
N ARG A 594 4.02 12.40 -23.82
CA ARG A 594 2.76 11.63 -23.92
C ARG A 594 1.79 12.23 -24.94
N ILE A 595 1.68 13.56 -24.97
CA ILE A 595 0.92 14.27 -26.01
C ILE A 595 1.46 13.92 -27.39
N SER A 596 2.78 13.90 -27.58
CA SER A 596 3.38 13.52 -28.86
C SER A 596 3.04 12.11 -29.31
N ILE A 597 3.10 11.14 -28.41
CA ILE A 597 2.80 9.73 -28.72
C ILE A 597 1.30 9.56 -29.01
N GLU A 598 0.45 9.99 -28.09
CA GLU A 598 -0.97 9.63 -28.10
C GLU A 598 -1.82 10.49 -29.05
N LYS A 599 -1.45 11.77 -29.25
CA LYS A 599 -2.22 12.69 -30.11
C LYS A 599 -1.60 12.92 -31.47
N PHE A 600 -0.27 12.90 -31.57
CA PHE A 600 0.44 13.15 -32.82
C PHE A 600 1.05 11.90 -33.43
N GLY A 601 0.78 10.72 -32.85
CA GLY A 601 1.21 9.43 -33.40
C GLY A 601 2.72 9.26 -33.45
N LEU A 602 3.47 9.91 -32.54
CA LEU A 602 4.92 9.77 -32.46
C LEU A 602 5.29 8.32 -32.16
N ASP A 603 6.03 7.69 -33.06
CA ASP A 603 6.68 6.40 -32.83
C ASP A 603 8.20 6.60 -32.67
N LEU A 604 8.68 6.38 -31.45
CA LEU A 604 10.10 6.51 -31.11
C LEU A 604 10.97 5.44 -31.78
N ALA A 605 10.42 4.24 -32.04
CA ALA A 605 11.15 3.16 -32.69
C ALA A 605 11.38 3.49 -34.18
N SER A 606 10.36 4.01 -34.87
CA SER A 606 10.49 4.48 -36.24
C SER A 606 11.55 5.57 -36.38
N LEU A 607 11.56 6.57 -35.47
CA LEU A 607 12.61 7.60 -35.47
C LEU A 607 14.02 7.02 -35.31
N GLN A 608 14.18 5.97 -34.50
CA GLN A 608 15.47 5.30 -34.33
C GLN A 608 15.95 4.61 -35.61
N VAL A 609 15.04 4.00 -36.37
CA VAL A 609 15.34 3.37 -37.66
C VAL A 609 15.77 4.43 -38.68
N GLU A 610 15.03 5.53 -38.80
CA GLU A 610 15.39 6.66 -39.68
C GLU A 610 16.79 7.21 -39.36
N ILE A 611 17.14 7.28 -38.08
CA ILE A 611 18.48 7.71 -37.63
C ILE A 611 19.56 6.72 -38.07
N GLN A 612 19.30 5.42 -37.94
CA GLN A 612 20.24 4.38 -38.36
C GLN A 612 20.44 4.38 -39.87
N GLU A 613 19.38 4.63 -40.64
CA GLU A 613 19.43 4.74 -42.11
C GLU A 613 20.18 5.99 -42.56
N GLN A 614 19.90 7.16 -41.99
CA GLN A 614 20.63 8.41 -42.30
C GLN A 614 22.13 8.27 -42.04
N ASN A 615 22.51 7.61 -40.94
CA ASN A 615 23.92 7.33 -40.64
C ASN A 615 24.54 6.39 -41.68
N LYS A 616 23.85 5.32 -42.09
CA LYS A 616 24.36 4.40 -43.13
C LYS A 616 24.59 5.10 -44.46
N THR A 617 23.68 5.98 -44.88
CA THR A 617 23.80 6.75 -46.13
C THR A 617 24.97 7.73 -46.08
N SER A 618 25.16 8.42 -44.95
CA SER A 618 26.29 9.34 -44.74
C SER A 618 27.65 8.61 -44.79
N PHE A 619 27.77 7.43 -44.19
CA PHE A 619 28.97 6.61 -44.27
C PHE A 619 29.23 6.08 -45.69
N ALA A 620 28.18 5.69 -46.43
CA ALA A 620 28.31 5.26 -47.83
C ALA A 620 28.75 6.40 -48.76
N GLU A 621 28.27 7.63 -48.52
CA GLU A 621 28.71 8.83 -49.24
C GLU A 621 30.14 9.24 -48.90
N LEU A 622 30.56 9.12 -47.63
CA LEU A 622 31.96 9.31 -47.22
C LEU A 622 32.88 8.25 -47.84
N GLY A 623 32.43 6.99 -47.89
CA GLY A 623 33.14 5.90 -48.56
C GLY A 623 33.33 6.16 -50.05
N LYS A 624 32.32 6.71 -50.74
CA LYS A 624 32.45 7.15 -52.14
C LYS A 624 33.41 8.33 -52.33
N LYS A 625 33.50 9.26 -51.37
CA LYS A 625 34.46 10.37 -51.41
C LYS A 625 35.90 9.95 -51.11
N LEU A 626 36.09 8.93 -50.28
CA LEU A 626 37.42 8.38 -49.94
C LEU A 626 37.92 7.32 -50.95
N GLY A 627 37.01 6.76 -51.76
CA GLY A 627 37.31 5.79 -52.82
C GLY A 627 37.55 6.37 -54.21
N ALA A 628 37.69 7.69 -54.36
CA ALA A 628 38.12 8.31 -55.61
C ALA A 628 39.65 8.37 -55.68
N LYS A 629 40.27 7.22 -55.93
CA LYS A 629 41.50 7.06 -56.72
C LYS A 629 41.55 5.66 -57.32
#